data_AF-A0A7T5VA39-F1
#
_entry.id   AF-A0A7T5VA39-F1
#
_cell.length_a   1.000
_cell.length_b   1.000
_cell.length_c   1.000
_cell.angle_alpha   90.00
_cell.angle_beta   90.00
_cell.angle_gamma   90.00
#
_symmetry.space_group_name_H-M   'P 1'
#
loop_
_entity.id
_entity.type
_entity.pdbx_description
1 polymer ?
#
loop_
_entity_poly.entity_id
_entity_poly.type
_entity_poly.pdbx_seq_one_letter_code
_entity_poly.pdbx_strand_id
1 'polypeptide(L)'
;FGAVMCCCGPCAMYRRSALLMVLDQYETQLFRGKLSDFGEDRHLTILMLKAGLRTEYIPDAIAATVVPDRMRPYLRQQLRWARSTFRDTLLSLRLLPSLDRYLTLDVVGQNV
;
A
#
# COMPACT_ATOMS: atom_id res chain seq x y z
N PHE A 1 3.46 -18.42 -3.30
CA PHE A 1 3.79 -17.10 -2.74
C PHE A 1 2.71 -16.13 -3.18
N GLY A 2 2.05 -15.40 -2.28
CA GLY A 2 0.78 -14.73 -2.58
C GLY A 2 0.38 -13.61 -1.62
N ALA A 3 1.33 -12.75 -1.27
CA ALA A 3 1.09 -11.53 -0.52
C ALA A 3 2.02 -10.41 -1.02
N VAL A 4 1.47 -9.22 -1.29
CA VAL A 4 2.22 -7.98 -1.54
C VAL A 4 1.85 -6.93 -0.50
N MET A 5 2.82 -6.10 -0.11
CA MET A 5 2.59 -5.00 0.84
C MET A 5 1.92 -3.78 0.22
N CYS A 6 1.88 -3.69 -1.11
CA CYS A 6 1.23 -2.59 -1.82
C CYS A 6 0.68 -3.06 -3.17
N CYS A 7 -0.65 -3.04 -3.31
CA CYS A 7 -1.32 -3.17 -4.61
C CYS A 7 -1.37 -1.79 -5.28
N CYS A 8 -0.40 -1.51 -6.16
CA CYS A 8 -0.24 -0.20 -6.80
C CYS A 8 -1.44 0.19 -7.68
N GLY A 9 -1.94 1.42 -7.50
CA GLY A 9 -3.13 1.93 -8.18
C GLY A 9 -3.18 1.77 -9.71
N PRO A 10 -2.06 1.90 -10.45
CA PRO A 10 -2.10 1.72 -11.91
C PRO A 10 -2.51 0.33 -12.40
N CYS A 11 -2.34 -0.71 -11.58
CA CYS A 11 -2.66 -2.08 -11.94
C CYS A 11 -3.06 -2.89 -10.70
N ALA A 12 -4.19 -2.54 -10.11
CA ALA A 12 -4.77 -3.27 -8.98
C ALA A 12 -6.24 -3.56 -9.24
N MET A 13 -6.69 -4.76 -8.85
CA MET A 13 -8.08 -5.17 -8.93
C MET A 13 -8.50 -5.78 -7.59
N TYR A 14 -9.70 -5.41 -7.14
CA TYR A 14 -10.25 -5.88 -5.87
C TYR A 14 -11.63 -6.48 -6.08
N ARG A 15 -11.91 -7.58 -5.38
CA ARG A 15 -13.27 -8.11 -5.30
C ARG A 15 -14.14 -7.10 -4.54
N ARG A 16 -15.28 -6.70 -5.10
CA ARG A 16 -16.20 -5.74 -4.47
C ARG A 16 -16.55 -6.12 -3.02
N SER A 17 -16.85 -7.39 -2.76
CA SER A 17 -17.20 -7.85 -1.42
C SER A 17 -16.05 -7.67 -0.42
N ALA A 18 -14.80 -7.88 -0.85
CA ALA A 18 -13.62 -7.65 -0.02
C ALA A 18 -13.42 -6.15 0.24
N LEU A 19 -13.61 -5.31 -0.78
CA LEU A 19 -13.52 -3.86 -0.62
C LEU A 19 -14.54 -3.31 0.37
N LEU A 20 -15.80 -3.74 0.27
CA LEU A 20 -16.86 -3.30 1.18
C LEU A 20 -16.62 -3.70 2.63
N MET A 21 -15.87 -4.76 2.91
CA MET A 21 -15.52 -5.15 4.28
C MET A 21 -14.60 -4.15 4.98
N VAL A 22 -13.79 -3.41 4.21
CA VAL A 22 -12.76 -2.51 4.75
C VAL A 22 -13.02 -1.04 4.40
N LEU A 23 -14.03 -0.74 3.59
CA LEU A 23 -14.29 0.59 3.05
C LEU A 23 -14.53 1.64 4.14
N ASP A 24 -15.33 1.32 5.16
CA ASP A 24 -15.60 2.23 6.28
C ASP A 24 -14.31 2.59 7.06
N GLN A 25 -13.45 1.60 7.31
CA GLN A 25 -12.16 1.82 7.97
C GLN A 25 -11.18 2.60 7.08
N TYR A 26 -11.27 2.39 5.76
CA TYR A 26 -10.47 3.07 4.77
C TYR A 26 -10.84 4.57 4.69
N GLU A 27 -12.14 4.90 4.64
CA GLU A 27 -12.64 6.28 4.53
C GLU A 27 -12.44 7.09 5.82
N THR A 28 -12.48 6.43 6.99
CA THR A 28 -12.39 7.09 8.30
C THR A 28 -10.97 7.11 8.89
N GLN A 29 -9.95 6.78 8.09
CA GLN A 29 -8.59 6.68 8.58
C GLN A 29 -8.06 8.01 9.13
N LEU A 30 -7.61 7.97 10.39
CA LEU A 30 -6.89 9.07 11.02
C LEU A 30 -5.40 8.77 11.09
N PHE A 31 -4.56 9.70 10.63
CA PHE A 31 -3.14 9.71 10.93
C PHE A 31 -2.80 10.91 11.83
N ARG A 32 -2.32 10.61 13.05
CA ARG A 32 -2.02 11.62 14.09
C ARG A 32 -3.17 12.60 14.34
N GLY A 33 -4.41 12.09 14.36
CA GLY A 33 -5.62 12.87 14.65
C GLY A 33 -6.17 13.69 13.48
N LYS A 34 -5.63 13.53 12.27
CA LYS A 34 -6.16 14.16 11.04
C LYS A 34 -6.61 13.09 10.06
N LEU A 35 -7.68 13.38 9.30
CA LEU A 35 -8.08 12.56 8.16
C LEU A 35 -6.91 12.44 7.18
N SER A 36 -6.71 11.22 6.70
CA SER A 36 -5.53 10.83 5.94
C SER A 36 -5.85 10.71 4.44
N ASP A 37 -5.60 11.77 3.68
CA ASP A 37 -5.88 11.82 2.22
C ASP A 37 -4.72 11.31 1.34
N PHE A 38 -3.64 10.80 1.94
CA PHE A 38 -2.43 10.36 1.24
C PHE A 38 -2.27 8.84 1.37
N GLY A 39 -1.62 8.18 0.40
CA GLY A 39 -1.14 6.79 0.55
C GLY A 39 -2.20 5.69 0.51
N GLU A 40 -3.19 5.88 -0.36
CA GLU A 40 -4.37 5.04 -0.50
C GLU A 40 -4.06 3.55 -0.73
N ASP A 41 -3.18 3.25 -1.68
CA ASP A 41 -2.90 1.88 -2.14
C ASP A 41 -2.35 0.96 -1.04
N ARG A 42 -1.29 1.39 -0.37
CA ARG A 42 -0.64 0.60 0.69
C ARG A 42 -1.54 0.50 1.91
N HIS A 43 -2.24 1.57 2.27
CA HIS A 43 -3.18 1.53 3.38
C HIS A 43 -4.31 0.52 3.13
N LEU A 44 -4.94 0.57 1.96
CA LEU A 44 -5.97 -0.38 1.56
C LEU A 44 -5.44 -1.81 1.59
N THR A 45 -4.22 -2.03 1.08
CA THR A 45 -3.56 -3.34 1.10
C THR A 45 -3.36 -3.84 2.55
N ILE A 46 -2.91 -2.97 3.46
CA ILE A 46 -2.75 -3.31 4.89
C ILE A 46 -4.09 -3.67 5.52
N LEU A 47 -5.17 -2.93 5.23
CA LEU A 47 -6.51 -3.26 5.74
C LEU A 47 -7.02 -4.61 5.24
N MET A 48 -6.79 -4.91 3.96
CA MET A 48 -7.13 -6.20 3.36
C MET A 48 -6.38 -7.35 4.05
N LEU A 49 -5.07 -7.19 4.23
CA LEU A 49 -4.23 -8.17 4.95
C LEU A 49 -4.67 -8.34 6.41
N LYS A 50 -4.98 -7.24 7.10
CA LYS A 50 -5.52 -7.26 8.47
C LYS A 50 -6.87 -7.97 8.56
N ALA A 51 -7.71 -7.86 7.53
CA ALA A 51 -8.98 -8.57 7.44
C ALA A 51 -8.82 -10.06 7.10
N GLY A 52 -7.58 -10.57 6.99
CA GLY A 52 -7.28 -11.96 6.66
C GLY A 52 -7.39 -12.28 5.17
N LEU A 53 -7.49 -11.26 4.31
CA LEU A 53 -7.55 -11.42 2.86
C LEU A 53 -6.14 -11.56 2.28
N ARG A 54 -6.05 -12.12 1.07
CA ARG A 54 -4.79 -12.33 0.34
C ARG A 54 -4.65 -11.31 -0.77
N THR A 55 -3.40 -10.93 -1.06
CA THR A 55 -3.04 -9.98 -2.12
C THR A 55 -2.01 -10.63 -3.03
N GLU A 56 -2.26 -10.76 -4.33
CA GLU A 56 -1.37 -11.52 -5.20
C GLU A 56 -0.76 -10.64 -6.28
N TYR A 57 0.54 -10.87 -6.54
CA TYR A 57 1.22 -10.29 -7.68
C TYR A 57 1.00 -11.16 -8.91
N ILE A 58 0.51 -10.57 -9.99
CA ILE A 58 0.27 -11.25 -11.27
C ILE A 58 1.29 -10.67 -12.27
N PRO A 59 2.31 -11.44 -12.69
CA PRO A 59 3.36 -10.93 -13.59
C PRO A 59 2.83 -10.55 -14.97
N ASP A 60 1.76 -11.20 -15.43
CA ASP A 60 1.12 -10.93 -16.72
C ASP A 60 0.16 -9.71 -16.69
N ALA A 61 -0.12 -9.17 -15.50
CA ALA A 61 -0.93 -7.96 -15.35
C ALA A 61 -0.06 -6.71 -15.61
N ILE A 62 -0.09 -6.23 -16.85
CA ILE A 62 0.75 -5.13 -17.32
C ILE A 62 -0.11 -3.88 -17.54
N ALA A 63 0.34 -2.74 -17.00
CA ALA A 63 -0.26 -1.43 -17.24
C ALA A 63 0.81 -0.41 -17.66
N ALA A 64 0.54 0.33 -18.73
CA ALA A 64 1.36 1.47 -19.13
C ALA A 64 0.90 2.72 -18.35
N THR A 65 1.86 3.50 -17.84
CA THR A 65 1.57 4.72 -17.09
C THR A 65 2.41 5.89 -17.58
N VAL A 66 1.89 7.10 -17.39
CA VAL A 66 2.65 8.32 -17.63
C VAL A 66 3.60 8.53 -16.46
N VAL A 67 4.89 8.69 -16.78
CA VAL A 67 5.93 9.01 -15.80
C VAL A 67 6.49 10.41 -16.06
N PRO A 68 6.93 11.14 -15.03
CA PRO A 68 7.64 12.40 -15.21
C PRO A 68 8.86 12.27 -16.12
N ASP A 69 8.97 13.15 -17.10
CA ASP A 69 10.09 13.28 -18.03
C ASP A 69 11.17 14.25 -17.54
N ARG A 70 10.90 14.99 -16.45
CA ARG A 70 11.78 16.00 -15.86
C ARG A 70 12.12 15.68 -14.41
N MET A 71 13.31 16.11 -13.99
CA MET A 71 13.80 15.82 -12.65
C MET A 71 12.95 16.42 -11.53
N ARG A 72 12.49 17.67 -11.67
CA ARG A 72 11.75 18.34 -10.60
C ARG A 72 10.41 17.66 -10.29
N PRO A 73 9.54 17.32 -11.26
CA PRO A 73 8.34 16.54 -10.98
C PRO A 73 8.65 15.11 -10.53
N TYR A 74 9.69 14.46 -11.06
CA TYR A 74 10.14 13.14 -10.59
C TYR A 74 10.49 13.13 -9.09
N LEU A 75 11.31 14.08 -8.64
CA LEU A 75 11.68 14.18 -7.22
C LEU A 75 10.47 14.45 -6.31
N ARG A 76 9.52 15.28 -6.75
CA ARG A 76 8.26 15.49 -6.00
C ARG A 76 7.46 14.20 -5.87
N GLN A 77 7.40 13.40 -6.94
CA GLN A 77 6.73 12.10 -6.94
C GLN A 77 7.41 11.13 -5.97
N GLN A 78 8.73 10.99 -6.03
CA GLN A 78 9.49 10.11 -5.14
C GLN A 78 9.35 10.53 -3.67
N LEU A 79 9.44 11.83 -3.36
CA LEU A 79 9.24 12.32 -1.99
C LEU A 79 7.83 12.07 -1.47
N ARG A 80 6.81 12.19 -2.33
CA ARG A 80 5.42 11.84 -1.97
C ARG A 80 5.31 10.36 -1.63
N TRP A 81 5.92 9.48 -2.42
CA TRP A 81 5.93 8.03 -2.18
C TRP A 81 6.70 7.64 -0.92
N ALA A 82 7.87 8.26 -0.69
CA ALA A 82 8.67 8.01 0.51
C ALA A 82 7.91 8.40 1.78
N ARG A 83 7.24 9.56 1.79
CA ARG A 83 6.41 10.00 2.94
C ARG A 83 5.28 9.03 3.24
N SER A 84 4.59 8.54 2.21
CA SER A 84 3.54 7.52 2.38
C SER A 84 4.11 6.22 2.93
N THR A 85 5.20 5.73 2.33
CA THR A 85 5.83 4.46 2.71
C THR A 85 6.26 4.46 4.17
N PHE A 86 6.90 5.54 4.63
CA PHE A 86 7.30 5.69 6.03
C PHE A 86 6.10 5.65 6.98
N ARG A 87 5.04 6.40 6.65
CA ARG A 87 3.82 6.46 7.45
C ARG A 87 3.13 5.09 7.56
N ASP A 88 2.96 4.42 6.42
CA ASP A 88 2.24 3.15 6.35
C ASP A 88 3.06 2.02 6.97
N THR A 89 4.39 2.08 6.84
CA THR A 89 5.31 1.19 7.56
C THR A 89 5.06 1.29 9.06
N LEU A 90 5.05 2.50 9.62
CA LEU A 90 4.80 2.72 11.05
C LEU A 90 3.45 2.16 11.52
N LEU A 91 2.39 2.32 10.71
CA LEU A 91 1.07 1.75 10.99
C LEU A 91 1.07 0.21 10.92
N SER A 92 1.81 -0.34 9.96
CA SER A 92 1.88 -1.79 9.72
C SER A 92 2.78 -2.54 10.71
N LEU A 93 3.65 -1.86 11.47
CA LEU A 93 4.60 -2.52 12.41
C LEU A 93 3.92 -3.50 13.37
N ARG A 94 2.69 -3.21 13.81
CA ARG A 94 1.93 -4.10 14.70
C ARG A 94 1.35 -5.33 14.00
N LEU A 95 1.17 -5.26 12.68
CA LEU A 95 0.65 -6.33 11.83
C LEU A 95 1.75 -7.24 11.32
N LEU A 96 2.97 -6.74 11.09
CA LEU A 96 4.09 -7.51 10.53
C LEU A 96 4.33 -8.87 11.21
N PRO A 97 4.28 -9.02 12.55
CA PRO A 97 4.49 -10.32 13.20
C PRO A 97 3.42 -11.37 12.86
N SER A 98 2.23 -10.94 12.45
CA SER A 98 1.11 -11.81 12.03
C SER A 98 1.12 -12.13 10.54
N LEU A 99 1.99 -11.46 9.77
CA LEU A 99 2.11 -11.60 8.34
C LEU A 99 3.28 -12.52 7.98
N ASP A 100 3.34 -12.92 6.71
CA ASP A 100 4.45 -13.73 6.20
C ASP A 100 5.82 -13.03 6.42
N ARG A 101 6.84 -13.79 6.81
CA ARG A 101 8.19 -13.27 7.09
C ARG A 101 8.79 -12.57 5.86
N TYR A 102 8.43 -12.98 4.65
CA TYR A 102 8.87 -12.32 3.43
C TYR A 102 8.31 -10.91 3.29
N LEU A 103 7.08 -10.65 3.74
CA LEU A 103 6.54 -9.28 3.78
C LEU A 103 7.31 -8.41 4.77
N THR A 104 7.72 -8.98 5.90
CA THR A 104 8.58 -8.26 6.87
C THR A 104 9.91 -7.86 6.22
N LEU A 105 10.53 -8.75 5.43
CA LEU A 105 11.76 -8.43 4.68
C LEU A 105 11.54 -7.35 3.62
N ASP A 106 10.44 -7.43 2.86
CA ASP A 106 10.07 -6.41 1.86
C ASP A 106 9.88 -5.03 2.51
N VAL A 107 9.20 -4.96 3.66
CA VAL A 107 9.05 -3.71 4.41
C VAL A 107 10.39 -3.15 4.88
N VAL A 108 11.30 -4.00 5.38
CA VAL A 108 12.64 -3.54 5.75
C VAL A 108 13.39 -3.00 4.53
N GLY A 109 13.36 -3.71 3.40
CA GLY A 109 14.02 -3.28 2.17
C GLY A 109 13.47 -1.96 1.59
N GLN A 110 12.19 -1.67 1.80
CA GLN A 110 11.57 -0.40 1.36
C GLN A 110 11.96 0.81 2.22
N ASN A 111 12.59 0.60 3.39
CA ASN A 111 12.93 1.65 4.35
C ASN A 111 14.45 1.80 4.61
N VAL A 112 15.29 1.02 3.92
CA VAL A 112 16.77 1.12 3.93
C VAL A 112 17.23 1.88 2.69
#